data_AF-A0A952LU17-F1
#
_entry.id   AF-A0A952LU17-F1
#
_cell.length_a   1.000
_cell.length_b   1.000
_cell.length_c   1.000
_cell.angle_alpha   90.00
_cell.angle_beta   90.00
_cell.angle_gamma   90.00
#
_symmetry.space_group_name_H-M   'P 1'
#
loop_
_entity.id
_entity.type
_entity.pdbx_description
1 polymer ?
#
loop_
_entity_poly.entity_id
_entity_poly.type
_entity_poly.pdbx_seq_one_letter_code
_entity_poly.pdbx_strand_id
1 'polypeptide(L)'
;MGFAASQARYLMLTARQSDLELQGQFINQARLSLANITGALFTISANLEPESPQAVALQARIAAIQALDKALELQLRRVDTQRDAVQTEIEAVRKVIGKNIASTFKTFG
;
A
#
# COMPACT_ATOMS: atom_id res chain seq x y z
N MET A 1 -27.81 17.66 15.07
CA MET A 1 -26.64 17.01 15.72
C MET A 1 -25.82 16.07 14.80
N GLY A 2 -26.22 15.80 13.54
CA GLY A 2 -25.51 14.82 12.69
C GLY A 2 -24.34 15.36 11.84
N PHE A 3 -24.24 16.67 11.60
CA PHE A 3 -23.29 17.24 10.64
C PHE A 3 -21.84 17.28 11.16
N ALA A 4 -21.60 17.87 12.34
CA ALA A 4 -20.26 17.97 12.93
C ALA A 4 -19.62 16.59 13.17
N ALA A 5 -20.39 15.61 13.64
CA ALA A 5 -19.93 14.24 13.83
C ALA A 5 -19.53 13.56 12.49
N SER A 6 -20.34 13.74 11.43
CA SER A 6 -20.01 13.20 10.11
C SER A 6 -18.77 13.86 9.49
N GLN A 7 -18.56 15.16 9.70
CA GLN A 7 -17.33 15.85 9.28
C GLN A 7 -16.10 15.38 10.04
N ALA A 8 -16.20 15.20 11.36
CA ALA A 8 -15.09 14.67 12.16
C ALA A 8 -14.68 13.27 11.71
N ARG A 9 -15.66 12.38 11.44
CA ARG A 9 -15.39 11.04 10.90
C ARG A 9 -14.74 11.11 9.52
N TYR A 10 -15.22 12.00 8.64
CA TYR A 10 -14.62 12.18 7.31
C TYR A 10 -13.14 12.57 7.40
N LEU A 11 -12.79 13.51 8.27
CA LEU A 11 -11.39 13.93 8.48
C LEU A 11 -10.52 12.78 8.99
N MET A 12 -11.01 12.01 9.98
CA MET A 12 -10.29 10.84 10.51
C MET A 12 -10.06 9.77 9.45
N LEU A 13 -11.06 9.47 8.62
CA LEU A 13 -10.92 8.49 7.55
C LEU A 13 -9.96 8.97 6.46
N THR A 14 -10.01 10.25 6.12
CA THR A 14 -9.08 10.85 5.14
C THR A 14 -7.63 10.78 5.64
N ALA A 15 -7.40 11.07 6.93
CA ALA A 15 -6.07 10.93 7.54
C ALA A 15 -5.59 9.48 7.47
N ARG A 16 -6.44 8.52 7.86
CA ARG A 16 -6.12 7.09 7.77
C ARG A 16 -5.82 6.64 6.34
N GLN A 17 -6.57 7.13 5.35
CA GLN A 17 -6.31 6.84 3.95
C GLN A 17 -4.93 7.33 3.52
N SER A 18 -4.57 8.57 3.89
CA SER A 18 -3.26 9.15 3.62
C SER A 18 -2.14 8.31 4.25
N ASP A 19 -2.33 7.83 5.49
CA ASP A 19 -1.34 6.98 6.17
C ASP A 19 -1.13 5.65 5.43
N LEU A 20 -2.22 5.02 4.99
CA LEU A 20 -2.16 3.77 4.22
C LEU A 20 -1.49 3.97 2.85
N GLU A 21 -1.73 5.10 2.18
CA GLU A 21 -1.05 5.45 0.92
C GLU A 21 0.45 5.63 1.12
N LEU A 22 0.86 6.37 2.16
CA LEU A 22 2.27 6.53 2.51
C LEU A 22 2.92 5.18 2.83
N GLN A 23 2.24 4.33 3.62
CA GLN A 23 2.72 2.98 3.91
C GLN A 23 2.92 2.15 2.63
N GLY A 24 1.95 2.18 1.71
CA GLY A 24 2.05 1.49 0.43
C GLY A 24 3.22 2.01 -0.42
N GLN A 25 3.46 3.31 -0.43
CA GLN A 25 4.62 3.92 -1.10
C GLN A 25 5.94 3.42 -0.51
N PHE A 26 6.09 3.40 0.83
CA PHE A 26 7.31 2.89 1.46
C PHE A 26 7.57 1.41 1.12
N ILE A 27 6.53 0.57 1.13
CA ILE A 27 6.66 -0.84 0.75
C ILE A 27 7.10 -0.95 -0.71
N ASN A 28 6.51 -0.18 -1.63
CA ASN A 28 6.91 -0.17 -3.04
C ASN A 28 8.36 0.27 -3.23
N GLN A 29 8.83 1.28 -2.49
CA GLN A 29 10.23 1.68 -2.56
C GLN A 29 11.19 0.58 -2.07
N ALA A 30 10.83 -0.13 -1.00
CA ALA A 30 11.60 -1.28 -0.54
C ALA A 30 11.67 -2.38 -1.61
N ARG A 31 10.55 -2.68 -2.28
CA ARG A 31 10.52 -3.65 -3.39
C ARG A 31 11.38 -3.24 -4.58
N LEU A 32 11.34 -1.97 -4.99
CA LEU A 32 12.23 -1.46 -6.04
C LEU A 32 13.71 -1.60 -5.68
N SER A 33 14.07 -1.35 -4.42
CA SER A 33 15.43 -1.60 -3.92
C SER A 33 15.81 -3.07 -4.02
N LEU A 34 14.94 -3.99 -3.57
CA LEU A 34 15.19 -5.43 -3.68
C LEU A 34 15.29 -5.89 -5.13
N ALA A 35 14.49 -5.33 -6.05
CA ALA A 35 14.55 -5.63 -7.47
C ALA A 35 15.89 -5.21 -8.08
N ASN A 36 16.39 -4.01 -7.73
CA ASN A 36 17.70 -3.54 -8.18
C ASN A 36 18.84 -4.44 -7.68
N ILE A 37 18.80 -4.82 -6.39
CA ILE A 37 19.78 -5.75 -5.80
C ILE A 37 19.72 -7.10 -6.52
N THR A 38 18.51 -7.64 -6.71
CA THR A 38 18.29 -8.92 -7.38
C THR A 38 18.85 -8.91 -8.80
N GLY A 39 18.59 -7.84 -9.56
CA GLY A 39 19.15 -7.65 -10.90
C GLY A 39 20.68 -7.63 -10.92
N ALA A 40 21.31 -6.92 -9.98
CA ALA A 40 22.76 -6.90 -9.86
C ALA A 40 23.33 -8.30 -9.54
N LEU A 41 22.69 -9.05 -8.63
CA LEU A 41 23.11 -10.41 -8.29
C LEU A 41 22.94 -11.38 -9.47
N PHE A 42 21.88 -11.23 -10.27
CA PHE A 42 21.72 -12.01 -11.51
C PHE A 42 22.84 -11.75 -12.51
N THR A 43 23.21 -10.49 -12.73
CA THR A 43 24.35 -10.14 -13.60
C THR A 43 25.65 -10.74 -13.10
N ILE A 44 25.90 -10.73 -11.78
CA ILE A 44 27.08 -11.40 -11.20
C ILE A 44 27.00 -12.91 -11.44
N SER A 45 25.84 -13.53 -11.21
CA SER A 45 25.66 -14.98 -11.38
C SER A 45 25.88 -15.44 -12.82
N ALA A 46 25.53 -14.61 -13.80
CA ALA A 46 25.70 -14.91 -15.22
C ALA A 46 27.19 -14.98 -15.66
N ASN A 47 28.10 -14.42 -14.86
CA ASN A 47 29.54 -14.44 -15.13
C ASN A 47 30.28 -15.55 -14.35
N LEU A 48 29.57 -16.35 -13.56
CA LEU A 48 30.15 -17.46 -12.81
C LEU A 48 29.99 -18.77 -13.57
N GLU A 49 30.94 -19.68 -13.39
CA GLU A 49 30.82 -21.03 -13.90
C GLU A 49 29.60 -21.72 -13.25
N PRO A 50 28.75 -22.39 -14.06
CA PRO A 50 27.61 -23.14 -13.53
C PRO A 50 28.03 -24.11 -12.43
N GLU A 51 27.21 -24.22 -11.38
CA GLU A 51 27.43 -25.12 -10.23
C GLU A 51 28.70 -24.90 -9.41
N SER A 52 29.49 -23.86 -9.71
CA SER A 52 30.57 -23.45 -8.81
C SER A 52 30.02 -23.15 -7.40
N PRO A 53 30.77 -23.42 -6.32
CA PRO A 53 30.31 -23.15 -4.96
C PRO A 53 29.82 -21.70 -4.75
N GLN A 54 30.43 -20.77 -5.48
CA GLN A 54 30.07 -19.34 -5.47
C GLN A 54 28.72 -19.09 -6.17
N ALA A 55 28.48 -19.71 -7.32
CA ALA A 55 27.20 -19.60 -8.04
C ALA A 55 26.04 -20.19 -7.21
N VAL A 56 26.25 -21.35 -6.57
CA VAL A 56 25.24 -21.96 -5.69
C VAL A 56 24.91 -21.06 -4.50
N ALA A 57 25.93 -20.51 -3.84
CA ALA A 57 25.74 -19.59 -2.71
C ALA A 57 25.01 -18.29 -3.14
N LEU A 58 25.31 -17.78 -4.32
CA LEU A 58 24.66 -16.59 -4.87
C LEU A 58 23.19 -16.86 -5.24
N GLN A 59 22.90 -18.02 -5.83
CA GLN A 59 21.54 -18.44 -6.15
C GLN A 59 20.68 -18.56 -4.89
N ALA A 60 21.23 -19.10 -3.80
CA ALA A 60 20.54 -19.15 -2.51
C ALA A 60 20.22 -17.75 -1.97
N ARG A 61 21.13 -16.78 -2.13
CA ARG A 61 20.88 -15.37 -1.76
C ARG A 61 19.79 -14.72 -2.61
N ILE A 62 19.81 -14.95 -3.92
CA ILE A 62 18.77 -14.47 -4.85
C ILE A 62 17.40 -15.02 -4.42
N ALA A 63 17.31 -16.32 -4.14
CA ALA A 63 16.06 -16.95 -3.68
C ALA A 63 15.55 -16.35 -2.36
N ALA A 64 16.45 -16.05 -1.42
CA ALA A 64 16.09 -15.40 -0.16
C ALA A 64 15.54 -13.98 -0.38
N ILE A 65 16.16 -13.18 -1.26
CA ILE A 65 15.68 -11.83 -1.59
C ILE A 65 14.33 -11.88 -2.30
N GLN A 66 14.13 -12.83 -3.21
CA GLN A 66 12.83 -13.04 -3.87
C GLN A 66 11.73 -13.42 -2.88
N ALA A 67 12.05 -14.22 -1.85
CA ALA A 67 11.11 -14.52 -0.78
C ALA A 67 10.72 -13.27 0.03
N LEU A 68 11.69 -12.37 0.28
CA LEU A 68 11.42 -11.08 0.92
C LEU A 68 10.55 -10.17 0.04
N ASP A 69 10.83 -10.06 -1.26
CA ASP A 69 9.98 -9.27 -2.18
C ASP A 69 8.54 -9.79 -2.19
N LYS A 70 8.37 -11.12 -2.23
CA LYS A 70 7.04 -11.74 -2.16
C LYS A 70 6.32 -11.43 -0.85
N ALA A 71 7.03 -11.40 0.27
CA ALA A 71 6.45 -11.01 1.56
C ALA A 71 6.00 -9.54 1.57
N LEU A 72 6.83 -8.63 1.01
CA LEU A 72 6.49 -7.23 0.84
C LEU A 72 5.30 -7.04 -0.12
N GLU A 73 5.21 -7.80 -1.20
CA GLU A 73 4.06 -7.78 -2.12
C GLU A 73 2.76 -8.17 -1.40
N LEU A 74 2.79 -9.20 -0.56
CA LEU A 74 1.63 -9.59 0.26
C LEU A 74 1.27 -8.52 1.30
N GLN A 75 2.26 -7.80 1.85
CA GLN A 75 1.99 -6.64 2.71
C GLN A 75 1.35 -5.50 1.92
N LEU A 76 1.87 -5.17 0.74
CA LEU A 76 1.33 -4.13 -0.13
C LEU A 76 -0.13 -4.42 -0.50
N ARG A 77 -0.45 -5.64 -0.93
CA ARG A 77 -1.84 -6.04 -1.25
C ARG A 77 -2.79 -5.87 -0.07
N ARG A 78 -2.31 -6.12 1.16
CA ARG A 78 -3.11 -5.90 2.38
C ARG A 78 -3.36 -4.41 2.62
N VAL A 79 -2.33 -3.57 2.46
CA VAL A 79 -2.45 -2.11 2.57
C VAL A 79 -3.41 -1.55 1.52
N ASP A 80 -3.31 -2.01 0.27
CA ASP A 80 -4.23 -1.62 -0.81
C ASP A 80 -5.67 -2.01 -0.49
N THR A 81 -5.90 -3.24 -0.03
CA THR A 81 -7.24 -3.71 0.38
C THR A 81 -7.80 -2.84 1.51
N GLN A 82 -6.97 -2.47 2.49
CA GLN A 82 -7.39 -1.58 3.58
C GLN A 82 -7.70 -0.16 3.07
N ARG A 83 -6.89 0.37 2.17
CA ARG A 83 -7.11 1.69 1.56
C ARG A 83 -8.43 1.72 0.80
N ASP A 84 -8.71 0.70 0.00
CA ASP A 84 -9.94 0.61 -0.80
C ASP A 84 -11.20 0.50 0.11
N ALA A 85 -11.09 -0.23 1.21
CA ALA A 85 -12.14 -0.30 2.23
C ALA A 85 -12.38 1.08 2.89
N VAL A 86 -11.31 1.80 3.25
CA VAL A 86 -11.42 3.15 3.84
C VAL A 86 -11.97 4.15 2.82
N GLN A 87 -11.56 4.08 1.55
CA GLN A 87 -12.10 4.90 0.46
C GLN A 87 -13.61 4.70 0.32
N THR A 88 -14.07 3.45 0.35
CA THR A 88 -15.50 3.11 0.33
C THR A 88 -16.24 3.73 1.52
N GLU A 89 -15.63 3.69 2.72
CA GLU A 89 -16.19 4.31 3.92
C GLU A 89 -16.27 5.84 3.80
N ILE A 90 -15.25 6.47 3.22
CA ILE A 90 -15.22 7.92 2.95
C ILE A 90 -16.37 8.31 2.02
N GLU A 91 -16.57 7.59 0.91
CA GLU A 91 -17.65 7.87 -0.04
C GLU A 91 -19.04 7.76 0.61
N ALA A 92 -19.24 6.74 1.46
CA ALA A 92 -20.48 6.60 2.22
C ALA A 92 -20.71 7.78 3.17
N VAL A 93 -19.67 8.22 3.90
CA VAL A 93 -19.74 9.38 4.81
C VAL A 93 -20.01 10.68 4.04
N ARG A 94 -19.34 10.91 2.91
CA ARG A 94 -19.58 12.08 2.04
C ARG A 94 -21.03 12.16 1.59
N LYS A 95 -21.63 11.02 1.22
CA LYS A 95 -23.05 10.95 0.82
C LYS A 95 -23.98 11.34 1.96
N VAL A 96 -23.70 10.91 3.20
CA VAL A 96 -24.48 11.28 4.39
C VAL A 96 -24.36 12.78 4.67
N ILE A 97 -23.15 13.34 4.60
CA ILE A 97 -22.92 14.78 4.74
C ILE A 97 -23.75 15.55 3.72
N GLY A 98 -23.69 15.17 2.44
CA GLY A 98 -24.46 15.81 1.36
C GLY A 98 -25.98 15.77 1.59
N LYS A 99 -26.52 14.63 2.04
CA LYS A 99 -27.95 14.51 2.40
C LYS A 99 -28.34 15.43 3.56
N ASN A 100 -27.50 15.54 4.59
CA ASN A 100 -27.75 16.40 5.74
C ASN A 100 -27.72 17.88 5.37
N ILE A 101 -26.78 18.29 4.51
CA ILE A 101 -26.73 19.65 3.96
C ILE A 101 -28.01 19.94 3.18
N ALA A 102 -28.39 19.08 2.22
CA ALA A 102 -29.57 19.27 1.40
C ALA A 102 -30.87 19.33 2.22
N SER A 103 -30.98 18.50 3.27
CA SER A 103 -32.14 18.51 4.16
C SER A 103 -32.20 19.80 4.98
N THR A 104 -31.06 20.26 5.52
CA THR A 104 -30.96 21.55 6.23
C THR A 104 -31.39 22.71 5.32
N PHE A 105 -30.93 22.76 4.07
CA PHE A 105 -31.34 23.80 3.13
C PHE A 105 -32.85 23.77 2.83
N LYS A 106 -33.46 22.59 2.69
CA LYS A 106 -34.92 22.48 2.45
C LYS A 106 -35.76 22.88 3.66
N THR A 107 -35.25 22.73 4.87
CA THR A 107 -35.99 23.10 6.09
C THR A 107 -35.87 24.56 6.46
N PHE A 108 -34.83 25.26 5.97
CA PHE A 108 -34.53 26.64 6.37
C PHE A 108 -34.47 27.64 5.20
N GLY A 109 -34.61 27.19 3.95
CA GLY A 109 -34.65 28.02 2.74
C GLY A 109 -36.03 28.11 2.12
#